data_AF-A0A7S0N3W0-F1
#
_entry.id   AF-A0A7S0N3W0-F1
#
_cell.length_a   1.000
_cell.length_b   1.000
_cell.length_c   1.000
_cell.angle_alpha   90.00
_cell.angle_beta   90.00
_cell.angle_gamma   90.00
#
_symmetry.space_group_name_H-M   'P 1'
#
loop_
_entity.id
_entity.type
_entity.pdbx_description
1 polymer ?
#
loop_
_entity_poly.entity_id
_entity_poly.type
_entity_poly.pdbx_seq_one_letter_code
_entity_poly.pdbx_strand_id
1 'polypeptide(L)'
;TFSAPDFVLTLLDCWRGLARGREVGFIQQIILEEYAHYDDPLNGDLHIVVPDCFVAFKGPKDLPGGREHRDSRGTRDFSPKYYVDIFAELGVKAVVRLNESLYDETVFEQAGIAHHDLEFE
;
A
#
# COMPACT_ATOMS: atom_id res chain seq x y z
N THR A 1 -13.04 3.19 -12.77
CA THR A 1 -12.86 3.67 -14.16
C THR A 1 -13.92 4.73 -14.43
N PHE A 2 -13.75 5.58 -15.45
CA PHE A 2 -14.79 6.53 -15.87
C PHE A 2 -15.66 6.01 -17.03
N SER A 3 -15.55 4.70 -17.34
CA SER A 3 -16.33 4.01 -18.37
C SER A 3 -17.62 3.42 -17.80
N ALA A 4 -18.55 3.03 -18.69
CA ALA A 4 -19.68 2.20 -18.28
C ALA A 4 -19.18 0.89 -17.66
N PRO A 5 -19.84 0.38 -16.59
CA PRO A 5 -19.44 -0.87 -15.96
C PRO A 5 -19.71 -2.04 -16.91
N ASP A 6 -18.69 -2.87 -17.11
CA ASP A 6 -18.72 -4.09 -17.92
C ASP A 6 -18.46 -5.37 -17.09
N PHE A 7 -18.14 -5.20 -15.80
CA PHE A 7 -17.96 -6.27 -14.82
C PHE A 7 -18.91 -6.07 -13.63
N VAL A 8 -19.50 -7.17 -13.14
CA VAL A 8 -20.42 -7.15 -12.00
C VAL A 8 -19.91 -8.12 -10.94
N LEU A 9 -19.71 -7.60 -9.72
CA LEU A 9 -19.45 -8.40 -8.53
C LEU A 9 -20.77 -8.53 -7.75
N THR A 10 -21.31 -9.74 -7.64
CA THR A 10 -22.54 -9.93 -6.87
C THR A 10 -22.24 -10.01 -5.38
N LEU A 11 -23.27 -9.74 -4.59
CA LEU A 11 -23.25 -9.98 -3.16
C LEU A 11 -22.82 -11.43 -2.80
N LEU A 12 -23.28 -12.44 -3.56
CA LEU A 12 -22.90 -13.84 -3.37
C LEU A 12 -21.39 -14.06 -3.61
N ASP A 13 -20.79 -13.35 -4.56
CA ASP A 13 -19.35 -13.42 -4.83
C ASP A 13 -18.56 -12.84 -3.66
N CYS A 14 -18.99 -11.71 -3.10
CA CYS A 14 -18.41 -11.14 -1.88
C CYS A 14 -18.49 -12.12 -0.70
N TRP A 15 -19.64 -12.76 -0.48
CA TRP A 15 -19.78 -13.73 0.61
C TRP A 15 -18.91 -14.97 0.44
N ARG A 16 -18.77 -15.48 -0.79
CA ARG A 16 -17.84 -16.57 -1.09
C ARG A 16 -16.39 -16.15 -0.85
N GLY A 17 -16.01 -14.94 -1.27
CA GLY A 17 -14.69 -14.38 -1.01
C GLY A 17 -14.38 -14.25 0.48
N LEU A 18 -15.32 -13.70 1.26
CA LEU A 18 -15.18 -13.58 2.72
C LEU A 18 -15.10 -14.96 3.40
N ALA A 19 -15.98 -15.90 3.01
CA ALA A 19 -15.96 -17.25 3.56
C ALA A 19 -14.61 -17.94 3.29
N ARG A 20 -14.14 -17.90 2.04
CA ARG A 20 -12.85 -18.47 1.67
C ARG A 20 -11.69 -17.77 2.37
N GLY A 21 -11.72 -16.44 2.45
CA GLY A 21 -10.73 -15.63 3.15
C GLY A 21 -10.61 -16.01 4.64
N ARG A 22 -11.73 -16.32 5.31
CA ARG A 22 -11.71 -16.85 6.68
C ARG A 22 -11.12 -18.25 6.75
N GLU A 23 -11.48 -19.15 5.82
CA GLU A 23 -10.97 -20.52 5.79
C GLU A 23 -9.44 -20.58 5.64
N VAL A 24 -8.86 -19.69 4.83
CA VAL A 24 -7.41 -19.64 4.58
C VAL A 24 -6.67 -18.68 5.51
N GLY A 25 -7.35 -18.07 6.48
CA GLY A 25 -6.74 -17.20 7.49
C GLY A 25 -6.35 -15.80 7.00
N PHE A 26 -6.90 -15.32 5.87
CA PHE A 26 -6.69 -13.94 5.41
C PHE A 26 -7.50 -12.93 6.24
N ILE A 27 -8.67 -13.34 6.74
CA ILE A 27 -9.49 -12.51 7.62
C ILE A 27 -9.15 -12.87 9.06
N GLN A 28 -8.36 -12.01 9.69
CA GLN A 28 -7.93 -12.14 11.08
C GLN A 28 -8.59 -11.08 11.97
N GLN A 29 -8.24 -11.06 13.26
CA GLN A 29 -8.61 -9.94 14.13
C GLN A 29 -7.90 -8.68 13.65
N ILE A 30 -8.66 -7.59 13.52
CA ILE A 30 -8.16 -6.29 13.07
C ILE A 30 -8.13 -5.38 14.30
N ILE A 31 -7.02 -4.68 14.49
CA ILE A 31 -6.94 -3.53 15.40
C ILE A 31 -7.52 -2.34 14.63
N LEU A 32 -8.74 -1.95 14.97
CA LEU A 32 -9.50 -0.97 14.18
C LEU A 32 -8.80 0.39 14.14
N GLU A 33 -8.17 0.78 15.25
CA GLU A 33 -7.46 2.04 15.38
C GLU A 33 -6.25 2.09 14.44
N GLU A 34 -5.51 0.99 14.32
CA GLU A 34 -4.35 0.88 13.42
C GLU A 34 -4.79 0.86 11.96
N TYR A 35 -5.82 0.06 11.64
CA TYR A 35 -6.40 0.03 10.31
C TYR A 35 -6.88 1.43 9.88
N ALA A 36 -7.65 2.11 10.73
CA ALA A 36 -8.16 3.45 10.44
C ALA A 36 -7.05 4.50 10.37
N HIS A 37 -5.95 4.32 11.13
CA HIS A 37 -4.80 5.20 11.03
C HIS A 37 -4.19 5.15 9.64
N TYR A 38 -3.84 3.96 9.12
CA TYR A 38 -3.16 3.81 7.83
C TYR A 38 -4.09 3.92 6.60
N ASP A 39 -5.39 3.68 6.78
CA ASP A 39 -6.44 3.96 5.76
C ASP A 39 -6.55 5.46 5.42
N ASP A 40 -6.19 6.33 6.36
CA ASP A 40 -6.20 7.78 6.13
C ASP A 40 -5.11 8.19 5.09
N PRO A 41 -5.48 8.88 3.99
CA PRO A 41 -4.53 9.41 3.02
C PRO A 41 -3.49 10.39 3.60
N LEU A 42 -3.68 10.86 4.82
CA LEU A 42 -2.75 11.71 5.56
C LEU A 42 -1.73 10.93 6.41
N ASN A 43 -1.83 9.60 6.45
CA ASN A 43 -0.99 8.68 7.25
C ASN A 43 -0.45 7.47 6.45
N GLY A 44 -0.48 7.53 5.12
CA GLY A 44 0.23 6.57 4.27
C GLY A 44 -0.62 5.86 3.22
N ASP A 45 -1.96 5.90 3.33
CA ASP A 45 -2.87 5.25 2.37
C ASP A 45 -2.43 3.80 2.10
N LEU A 46 -2.41 3.00 3.18
CA LEU A 46 -1.78 1.69 3.26
C LEU A 46 -2.72 0.66 3.88
N HIS A 47 -2.76 -0.53 3.27
CA HIS A 47 -3.57 -1.65 3.73
C HIS A 47 -2.78 -2.95 3.69
N ILE A 48 -2.88 -3.73 4.77
CA ILE A 48 -2.49 -5.15 4.77
C ILE A 48 -3.60 -5.92 4.05
N VAL A 49 -3.33 -6.39 2.84
CA VAL A 49 -4.28 -7.13 2.00
C VAL A 49 -4.28 -8.62 2.35
N VAL A 50 -3.09 -9.17 2.60
CA VAL A 50 -2.89 -10.53 3.10
C VAL A 50 -1.92 -10.45 4.28
N PRO A 51 -2.33 -10.90 5.49
CA PRO A 51 -1.47 -10.90 6.66
C PRO A 51 -0.13 -11.58 6.38
N ASP A 52 0.95 -10.96 6.86
CA ASP A 52 2.34 -11.43 6.72
C ASP A 52 2.81 -11.68 5.27
N CYS A 53 2.10 -11.14 4.26
CA CYS A 53 2.38 -11.44 2.86
C CYS A 53 2.28 -10.22 1.95
N PHE A 54 1.11 -9.55 1.88
CA PHE A 54 0.88 -8.45 0.94
C PHE A 54 0.37 -7.19 1.62
N VAL A 55 1.06 -6.09 1.33
CA VAL A 55 0.66 -4.73 1.67
C VAL A 55 0.46 -3.96 0.36
N ALA A 56 -0.67 -3.27 0.25
CA ALA A 56 -0.93 -2.32 -0.82
C ALA A 56 -0.85 -0.90 -0.25
N PHE A 57 -0.21 0.02 -0.97
CA PHE A 57 -0.01 1.38 -0.50
C PHE A 57 0.07 2.37 -1.66
N LYS A 58 -0.19 3.65 -1.38
CA LYS A 58 0.00 4.72 -2.35
C LYS A 58 1.50 4.94 -2.63
N GLY A 59 1.83 4.97 -3.92
CA GLY A 59 3.20 5.18 -4.41
C GLY A 59 3.86 6.45 -3.84
N PRO A 60 5.09 6.35 -3.29
CA PRO A 60 5.83 7.49 -2.76
C PRO A 60 6.33 8.42 -3.86
N LYS A 61 6.84 9.58 -3.45
CA LYS A 61 7.45 10.57 -4.36
C LYS A 61 8.67 11.20 -3.72
N ASP A 62 9.68 11.53 -4.52
CA ASP A 62 10.77 12.37 -4.05
C ASP A 62 10.27 13.79 -3.79
N LEU A 63 10.54 14.28 -2.57
CA LEU A 63 10.05 15.57 -2.11
C LEU A 63 11.19 16.60 -2.00
N PRO A 64 10.96 17.87 -2.39
CA PRO A 64 12.00 18.89 -2.34
C PRO A 64 12.51 19.12 -0.93
N GLY A 65 13.84 19.17 -0.78
CA GLY A 65 14.51 19.47 0.49
C GLY A 65 14.53 18.32 1.49
N GLY A 66 14.38 17.07 1.04
CA GLY A 66 14.45 15.89 1.92
C GLY A 66 13.28 15.77 2.90
N ARG A 67 12.16 16.42 2.60
CA ARG A 67 10.94 16.32 3.41
C ARG A 67 10.36 14.91 3.32
N GLU A 68 9.74 14.46 4.41
CA GLU A 68 9.07 13.16 4.44
C GLU A 68 7.63 13.22 3.94
N HIS A 69 7.02 14.41 3.98
CA HIS A 69 5.68 14.59 3.45
C HIS A 69 5.44 15.98 2.86
N ARG A 70 4.42 16.09 2.00
CA ARG A 70 3.91 17.34 1.46
C ARG A 70 2.39 17.26 1.25
N ASP A 71 1.67 18.23 1.81
CA ASP A 71 0.22 18.29 1.71
C ASP A 71 -0.21 18.94 0.38
N SER A 72 -1.23 18.36 -0.25
CA SER A 72 -1.82 18.85 -1.50
C SER A 72 -3.28 18.45 -1.60
N ARG A 73 -4.17 19.45 -1.70
CA ARG A 73 -5.60 19.28 -2.03
C ARG A 73 -6.32 18.15 -1.25
N GLY A 74 -6.08 18.06 0.05
CA GLY A 74 -6.72 17.06 0.93
C GLY A 74 -6.06 15.68 0.92
N THR A 75 -4.89 15.55 0.29
CA THR A 75 -4.06 14.34 0.31
C THR A 75 -2.63 14.69 0.73
N ARG A 76 -1.87 13.70 1.20
CA ARG A 76 -0.45 13.84 1.50
C ARG A 76 0.37 13.00 0.54
N ASP A 77 1.40 13.59 -0.04
CA ASP A 77 2.48 12.84 -0.70
C ASP A 77 3.52 12.49 0.35
N PHE A 78 4.05 11.27 0.32
CA PHE A 78 5.08 10.79 1.23
C PHE A 78 6.35 10.42 0.46
N SER A 79 7.51 10.65 1.07
CA SER A 79 8.77 10.15 0.54
C SER A 79 8.96 8.66 0.81
N PRO A 80 9.83 7.96 0.09
CA PRO A 80 10.14 6.55 0.37
C PRO A 80 10.56 6.32 1.82
N LYS A 81 11.32 7.28 2.40
CA LYS A 81 11.81 7.23 3.77
C LYS A 81 10.69 7.11 4.80
N TYR A 82 9.55 7.77 4.58
CA TYR A 82 8.39 7.66 5.48
C TYR A 82 7.91 6.20 5.62
N TYR A 83 7.95 5.44 4.53
CA TYR A 83 7.49 4.05 4.53
C TYR A 83 8.54 3.07 5.07
N VAL A 84 9.84 3.41 5.07
CA VAL A 84 10.90 2.50 5.53
C VAL A 84 10.65 2.01 6.96
N ASP A 85 10.30 2.91 7.88
CA ASP A 85 10.07 2.55 9.28
C ASP A 85 8.81 1.66 9.42
N ILE A 86 7.74 2.01 8.72
CA ILE A 86 6.48 1.23 8.68
C ILE A 86 6.75 -0.17 8.10
N PHE A 87 7.52 -0.26 7.03
CA PHE A 87 7.87 -1.51 6.37
C PHE A 87 8.75 -2.40 7.23
N ALA A 88 9.65 -1.81 8.02
CA ALA A 88 10.44 -2.54 8.99
C ALA A 88 9.57 -3.16 10.09
N GLU A 89 8.59 -2.41 10.62
CA GLU A 89 7.63 -2.88 11.62
C GLU A 89 6.74 -4.00 11.08
N LEU A 90 6.26 -3.85 9.83
CA LEU A 90 5.44 -4.86 9.14
C LEU A 90 6.27 -6.05 8.59
N GLY A 91 7.59 -6.03 8.73
CA GLY A 91 8.47 -7.10 8.26
C GLY A 91 8.59 -7.22 6.74
N VAL A 92 8.24 -6.17 5.98
CA VAL A 92 8.33 -6.11 4.52
C VAL A 92 9.78 -6.32 4.07
N LYS A 93 9.97 -7.14 3.04
CA LYS A 93 11.29 -7.48 2.46
C LYS A 93 11.47 -7.05 1.02
N ALA A 94 10.38 -6.73 0.33
CA ALA A 94 10.42 -6.29 -1.05
C ALA A 94 9.32 -5.26 -1.33
N VAL A 95 9.63 -4.29 -2.18
CA VAL A 95 8.70 -3.34 -2.78
C VAL A 95 8.64 -3.59 -4.27
N VAL A 96 7.43 -3.65 -4.82
CA VAL A 96 7.20 -3.78 -6.26
C VAL A 96 6.50 -2.51 -6.74
N ARG A 97 7.16 -1.72 -7.57
CA ARG A 97 6.60 -0.52 -8.21
C ARG A 97 5.99 -0.90 -9.55
N LEU A 98 4.72 -0.51 -9.74
CA LEU A 98 3.91 -0.85 -10.91
C LEU A 98 3.57 0.36 -11.78
N ASN A 99 4.00 1.56 -11.37
CA ASN A 99 3.70 2.83 -12.00
C ASN A 99 4.99 3.60 -12.32
N GLU A 100 4.84 4.78 -12.91
CA GLU A 100 5.94 5.69 -13.23
C GLU A 100 6.89 5.89 -12.03
N SER A 101 8.19 5.90 -12.31
CA SER A 101 9.23 6.17 -11.32
C SER A 101 9.19 7.62 -10.84
N LEU A 102 8.53 7.85 -9.71
CA LEU A 102 8.41 9.16 -9.06
C LEU A 102 9.33 9.34 -7.85
N TYR A 103 10.17 8.35 -7.56
CA TYR A 103 11.10 8.35 -6.42
C TYR A 103 12.32 7.47 -6.69
N ASP A 104 13.41 7.77 -5.99
CA ASP A 104 14.64 6.96 -6.01
C ASP A 104 14.47 5.66 -5.19
N GLU A 105 14.48 4.51 -5.89
CA GLU A 105 14.37 3.18 -5.26
C GLU A 105 15.51 2.85 -4.29
N THR A 106 16.67 3.47 -4.44
CA THR A 106 17.86 3.17 -3.62
C THR A 106 17.62 3.45 -2.14
N VAL A 107 16.63 4.29 -1.80
CA VAL A 107 16.21 4.53 -0.42
C VAL A 107 15.71 3.24 0.25
N PHE A 108 14.97 2.39 -0.48
CA PHE A 108 14.52 1.10 0.04
C PHE A 108 15.66 0.08 0.08
N GLU A 109 16.50 0.04 -0.97
CA GLU A 109 17.63 -0.89 -1.04
C GLU A 109 18.64 -0.66 0.09
N GLN A 110 18.94 0.61 0.40
CA GLN A 110 19.81 1.00 1.52
C GLN A 110 19.22 0.63 2.88
N ALA A 111 17.89 0.53 2.99
CA ALA A 111 17.20 0.02 4.16
C ALA A 111 17.11 -1.52 4.21
N GLY A 112 17.69 -2.22 3.24
CA GLY A 112 17.66 -3.68 3.16
C GLY A 112 16.34 -4.25 2.63
N ILE A 113 15.54 -3.43 1.95
CA ILE A 113 14.28 -3.82 1.31
C ILE A 113 14.56 -3.95 -0.20
N ALA A 114 14.36 -5.14 -0.76
CA ALA A 114 14.54 -5.35 -2.19
C ALA A 114 13.55 -4.49 -2.99
N HIS A 115 13.97 -3.97 -4.12
CA HIS A 115 13.10 -3.16 -4.98
C HIS A 115 13.02 -3.75 -6.38
N HIS A 116 11.81 -3.74 -6.94
CA HIS A 116 11.52 -4.27 -8.27
C HIS A 116 10.57 -3.35 -9.03
N ASP A 117 10.94 -3.03 -10.27
CA ASP A 117 10.06 -2.33 -11.21
C ASP A 117 9.38 -3.34 -12.15
N LEU A 118 8.05 -3.29 -12.18
CA LEU A 118 7.18 -4.04 -13.09
C LEU A 118 6.12 -3.10 -13.68
N GLU A 119 6.59 -2.00 -14.27
CA GLU A 119 5.73 -1.02 -14.96
C GLU A 119 5.01 -1.66 -16.16
N PHE A 120 3.75 -1.27 -16.36
CA PHE A 120 2.93 -1.71 -17.49
C PHE A 120 2.27 -0.51 -18.18
N GLU A 121 2.05 -0.65 -19.49
CA GLU A 121 1.32 0.34 -20.34
C GLU A 121 -0.21 0.15 -20.29
#